data_AF-A9DMX6-F1
#
_entry.id   AF-A9DMX6-F1
#
_cell.length_a   1.000
_cell.length_b   1.000
_cell.length_c   1.000
_cell.angle_alpha   90.00
_cell.angle_beta   90.00
_cell.angle_gamma   90.00
#
_symmetry.space_group_name_H-M   'P 1'
#
loop_
_entity.id
_entity.type
_entity.pdbx_description
1 polymer ?
#
loop_
_entity_poly.entity_id
_entity_poly.type
_entity_poly.pdbx_seq_one_letter_code
_entity_poly.pdbx_strand_id
1 'polypeptide(L)'
;MKTKFKMKNVMLLLVVTLLSVTACQNEDTVATTDDVAIDDALAQRSAEIDLISDDIGIIVEEAYQEDESYVSFLPECVTITTEISTGFIERTLDFGDGCELPNGNIVAGIIVTSHAVDSNPARRDISVTFDNFTRNDVLIEGTRSIERVLANDAGNPQSTAQVAMQVTWQDGTTATREGIRIREWIEGFGSGVWSDNVFSITGSVTTTGILGNTYAAIITTPLRREMVCAFIVSGTIELSRNDNTGTLSYGEGSCDNEAVWTNPNGNTTTIYLD
;
A
#
# COMPACT_ATOMS: atom_id res chain seq x y z
N MET A 1 60.34 -59.93 55.64
CA MET A 1 60.36 -60.29 54.21
C MET A 1 60.98 -59.14 53.44
N LYS A 2 62.03 -59.40 52.66
CA LYS A 2 62.83 -58.41 51.94
C LYS A 2 62.15 -58.02 50.64
N THR A 3 62.18 -56.74 50.28
CA THR A 3 62.40 -56.31 48.88
C THR A 3 63.02 -54.91 48.89
N LYS A 4 64.23 -54.82 48.30
CA LYS A 4 64.99 -53.61 48.00
C LYS A 4 64.95 -53.36 46.48
N PHE A 5 65.46 -52.18 46.09
CA PHE A 5 66.06 -51.78 44.79
C PHE A 5 65.11 -51.14 43.75
N LYS A 6 65.45 -50.05 43.01
CA LYS A 6 66.74 -49.37 42.73
C LYS A 6 66.48 -47.99 42.08
N MET A 7 67.25 -46.95 42.44
CA MET A 7 67.40 -45.69 41.70
C MET A 7 68.15 -45.92 40.38
N LYS A 8 67.84 -45.13 39.33
CA LYS A 8 68.79 -44.80 38.28
C LYS A 8 68.60 -43.34 37.83
N ASN A 9 69.68 -42.57 37.96
CA ASN A 9 69.90 -41.23 37.41
C ASN A 9 69.80 -41.22 35.87
N VAL A 10 69.62 -40.03 35.27
CA VAL A 10 70.54 -39.39 34.28
C VAL A 10 69.77 -38.39 33.36
N MET A 11 70.14 -37.11 33.46
CA MET A 11 70.35 -36.09 32.37
C MET A 11 69.12 -35.60 31.56
N LEU A 12 68.65 -34.37 31.77
CA LEU A 12 69.10 -33.11 31.15
C LEU A 12 69.01 -33.10 29.61
N LEU A 13 67.97 -32.47 29.06
CA LEU A 13 68.13 -31.64 27.86
C LEU A 13 67.19 -30.43 27.92
N LEU A 14 67.84 -29.28 27.84
CA LEU A 14 67.34 -27.91 27.80
C LEU A 14 67.06 -27.57 26.32
N VAL A 15 65.86 -27.13 25.96
CA VAL A 15 65.66 -26.26 24.79
C VAL A 15 64.77 -25.11 25.20
N VAL A 16 65.42 -23.96 25.35
CA VAL A 16 64.83 -22.63 25.43
C VAL A 16 64.41 -22.24 24.02
N THR A 17 63.15 -21.86 23.83
CA THR A 17 62.76 -21.01 22.71
C THR A 17 61.98 -19.82 23.25
N LEU A 18 62.62 -18.67 23.10
CA LEU A 18 62.22 -17.34 23.54
C LEU A 18 61.66 -16.59 22.32
N LEU A 19 60.65 -15.75 22.57
CA LEU A 19 60.12 -14.66 21.73
C LEU A 19 59.32 -15.02 20.47
N SER A 20 58.02 -14.75 20.50
CA SER A 20 57.47 -13.58 19.78
C SER A 20 56.08 -13.21 20.31
N VAL A 21 56.00 -12.01 20.87
CA VAL A 21 54.76 -11.27 21.12
C VAL A 21 54.16 -10.86 19.77
N THR A 22 52.96 -11.34 19.46
CA THR A 22 52.14 -10.80 18.37
C THR A 22 51.16 -9.79 18.98
N ALA A 23 51.49 -8.51 18.79
CA ALA A 23 50.53 -7.42 18.87
C ALA A 23 49.56 -7.54 17.70
N CYS A 24 48.26 -7.62 17.97
CA CYS A 24 47.24 -7.22 17.02
C CYS A 24 46.78 -5.83 17.42
N GLN A 25 47.16 -4.84 16.61
CA GLN A 25 46.63 -3.50 16.66
C GLN A 25 45.87 -3.30 15.34
N ASN A 26 44.62 -2.86 15.49
CA ASN A 26 43.67 -2.38 14.49
C ASN A 26 43.03 -3.44 13.58
N GLU A 27 41.73 -3.63 13.76
CA GLU A 27 40.76 -2.97 12.87
C GLU A 27 39.51 -2.66 13.68
N ASP A 28 39.13 -1.38 13.69
CA ASP A 28 37.82 -0.95 14.12
C ASP A 28 36.80 -1.78 13.32
N THR A 29 36.07 -2.64 14.04
CA THR A 29 34.84 -3.20 13.51
C THR A 29 33.91 -2.02 13.36
N VAL A 30 33.89 -1.46 12.15
CA VAL A 30 32.81 -0.60 11.69
C VAL A 30 31.54 -1.37 12.03
N ALA A 31 30.82 -0.86 13.03
CA ALA A 31 29.46 -1.27 13.27
C ALA A 31 28.76 -1.20 11.92
N THR A 32 28.39 -2.36 11.40
CA THR A 32 27.42 -2.46 10.33
C THR A 32 26.23 -1.64 10.78
N THR A 33 26.13 -0.43 10.25
CA THR A 33 24.94 0.41 10.39
C THR A 33 23.78 -0.43 9.93
N ASP A 34 22.90 -0.70 10.88
CA ASP A 34 21.64 -1.41 10.79
C ASP A 34 21.22 -1.73 9.34
N ASP A 35 21.18 -3.03 9.02
CA ASP A 35 20.11 -3.53 8.17
C ASP A 35 18.83 -2.96 8.78
N VAL A 36 18.23 -1.97 8.11
CA VAL A 36 16.93 -1.42 8.50
C VAL A 36 15.98 -2.60 8.44
N ALA A 37 15.74 -3.21 9.61
CA ALA A 37 14.83 -4.31 9.76
C ALA A 37 13.48 -3.89 9.16
N ILE A 38 12.90 -4.79 8.37
CA ILE A 38 11.52 -4.71 7.84
C ILE A 38 10.52 -4.94 9.00
N ASP A 39 10.76 -4.29 10.14
CA ASP A 39 9.83 -4.16 11.25
C ASP A 39 9.53 -2.68 11.41
N ASP A 40 9.05 -2.08 10.32
CA ASP A 40 8.52 -0.73 10.35
C ASP A 40 6.99 -0.81 10.45
N ALA A 41 6.50 -0.84 11.68
CA ALA A 41 5.07 -0.79 11.98
C ALA A 41 4.36 0.36 11.24
N LEU A 42 5.05 1.46 10.92
CA LEU A 42 4.48 2.54 10.12
C LEU A 42 4.27 2.16 8.65
N ALA A 43 5.24 1.50 8.02
CA ALA A 43 5.11 1.03 6.64
C ALA A 43 3.99 -0.01 6.51
N GLN A 44 3.89 -0.93 7.47
CA GLN A 44 2.81 -1.93 7.53
C GLN A 44 1.44 -1.25 7.68
N ARG A 45 1.31 -0.28 8.58
CA ARG A 45 0.07 0.51 8.74
C ARG A 45 -0.26 1.33 7.50
N SER A 46 0.75 1.88 6.82
CA SER A 46 0.51 2.58 5.55
C SER A 46 -0.06 1.62 4.50
N ALA A 47 0.52 0.43 4.35
CA ALA A 47 0.02 -0.60 3.43
C ALA A 47 -1.40 -1.07 3.81
N GLU A 48 -1.70 -1.22 5.10
CA GLU A 48 -3.06 -1.51 5.58
C GLU A 48 -4.05 -0.41 5.18
N ILE A 49 -3.66 0.87 5.28
CA ILE A 49 -4.51 1.99 4.84
C ILE A 49 -4.74 1.95 3.32
N ASP A 50 -3.76 1.48 2.52
CA ASP A 50 -3.99 1.26 1.08
C ASP A 50 -5.07 0.22 0.84
N LEU A 51 -5.02 -0.92 1.54
CA LEU A 51 -6.05 -1.97 1.46
C LEU A 51 -7.43 -1.47 1.90
N ILE A 52 -7.50 -0.68 2.99
CA ILE A 52 -8.74 -0.02 3.44
C ILE A 52 -9.30 0.90 2.34
N SER A 53 -8.44 1.73 1.74
CA SER A 53 -8.82 2.68 0.70
C SER A 53 -9.30 1.99 -0.59
N ASP A 54 -8.70 0.84 -0.93
CA ASP A 54 -9.09 0.04 -2.09
C ASP A 54 -10.44 -0.65 -1.85
N ASP A 55 -10.67 -1.25 -0.67
CA ASP A 55 -11.95 -1.85 -0.30
C ASP A 55 -13.09 -0.81 -0.33
N ILE A 56 -12.87 0.38 0.26
CA ILE A 56 -13.83 1.51 0.18
C ILE A 56 -14.06 1.91 -1.28
N GLY A 57 -12.99 1.92 -2.10
CA GLY A 57 -13.09 2.19 -3.52
C GLY A 57 -14.04 1.23 -4.23
N ILE A 58 -13.87 -0.08 -4.03
CA ILE A 58 -14.71 -1.11 -4.64
C ILE A 58 -16.17 -0.99 -4.15
N ILE A 59 -16.38 -0.81 -2.85
CA ILE A 59 -17.71 -0.60 -2.26
C ILE A 59 -18.42 0.57 -2.93
N VAL A 60 -17.73 1.72 -3.06
CA VAL A 60 -18.30 2.92 -3.68
C VAL A 60 -18.55 2.71 -5.17
N GLU A 61 -17.66 2.03 -5.91
CA GLU A 61 -17.88 1.74 -7.33
C GLU A 61 -19.13 0.87 -7.53
N GLU A 62 -19.30 -0.20 -6.75
CA GLU A 62 -20.48 -1.06 -6.85
C GLU A 62 -21.74 -0.39 -6.37
N ALA A 63 -21.65 0.42 -5.31
CA ALA A 63 -22.74 1.26 -4.86
C ALA A 63 -23.21 2.24 -5.94
N TYR A 64 -22.45 2.48 -7.00
CA TYR A 64 -22.84 3.32 -8.14
C TYR A 64 -23.31 2.54 -9.36
N GLN A 65 -23.05 1.24 -9.44
CA GLN A 65 -23.52 0.42 -10.56
C GLN A 65 -25.01 0.11 -10.38
N GLU A 66 -25.80 0.33 -11.43
CA GLU A 66 -27.25 0.04 -11.45
C GLU A 66 -27.55 -1.35 -12.05
N ASP A 67 -26.53 -2.09 -12.49
CA ASP A 67 -26.69 -3.27 -13.34
C ASP A 67 -26.47 -4.59 -12.57
N GLU A 68 -27.48 -5.46 -12.55
CA GLU A 68 -27.60 -6.66 -11.69
C GLU A 68 -26.74 -7.87 -12.13
N SER A 69 -25.83 -7.72 -13.09
CA SER A 69 -25.26 -8.86 -13.83
C SER A 69 -23.92 -9.42 -13.30
N TYR A 70 -23.37 -8.90 -12.20
CA TYR A 70 -22.09 -9.35 -11.66
C TYR A 70 -22.18 -9.81 -10.20
N VAL A 71 -21.25 -10.67 -9.79
CA VAL A 71 -21.07 -11.04 -8.37
C VAL A 71 -20.74 -9.75 -7.63
N SER A 72 -21.66 -9.31 -6.78
CA SER A 72 -21.48 -8.08 -6.01
C SER A 72 -20.46 -8.32 -4.90
N PHE A 73 -19.44 -7.46 -4.85
CA PHE A 73 -18.60 -7.21 -3.68
C PHE A 73 -19.42 -6.70 -2.48
N LEU A 74 -20.58 -6.09 -2.71
CA LEU A 74 -21.51 -5.72 -1.65
C LEU A 74 -22.16 -6.98 -1.04
N PRO A 75 -21.93 -7.27 0.24
CA PRO A 75 -22.48 -8.43 0.93
C PRO A 75 -23.99 -8.30 1.17
N GLU A 76 -24.72 -9.42 1.28
CA GLU A 76 -26.18 -9.43 1.48
C GLU A 76 -26.64 -8.74 2.77
N CYS A 77 -25.77 -8.58 3.77
CA CYS A 77 -26.09 -7.89 5.02
C CYS A 77 -26.11 -6.36 4.92
N VAL A 78 -25.65 -5.76 3.81
CA VAL A 78 -25.71 -4.30 3.64
C VAL A 78 -27.14 -3.85 3.34
N THR A 79 -27.59 -2.83 4.06
CA THR A 79 -28.85 -2.14 3.74
C THR A 79 -28.56 -0.90 2.91
N ILE A 80 -29.06 -0.88 1.67
CA ILE A 80 -28.87 0.25 0.75
C ILE A 80 -30.14 1.08 0.68
N THR A 81 -30.04 2.36 1.05
CA THR A 81 -31.14 3.32 0.93
C THR A 81 -30.74 4.41 -0.05
N THR A 82 -31.61 4.75 -1.00
CA THR A 82 -31.39 5.87 -1.93
C THR A 82 -32.43 6.95 -1.69
N GLU A 83 -31.97 8.16 -1.43
CA GLU A 83 -32.81 9.35 -1.30
C GLU A 83 -32.52 10.30 -2.47
N ILE A 84 -33.59 10.66 -3.19
CA ILE A 84 -33.51 11.61 -4.30
C ILE A 84 -34.13 12.92 -3.82
N SER A 85 -33.29 13.94 -3.71
CA SER A 85 -33.70 15.30 -3.35
C SER A 85 -33.65 16.25 -4.55
N THR A 86 -34.07 17.50 -4.37
CA THR A 86 -33.93 18.51 -5.43
C THR A 86 -32.45 18.88 -5.56
N GLY A 87 -31.78 18.29 -6.54
CA GLY A 87 -30.40 18.62 -6.90
C GLY A 87 -29.36 17.58 -6.50
N PHE A 88 -29.66 16.64 -5.59
CA PHE A 88 -28.73 15.58 -5.18
C PHE A 88 -29.40 14.21 -5.03
N ILE A 89 -28.67 13.17 -5.42
CA ILE A 89 -28.95 11.78 -5.11
C ILE A 89 -27.97 11.35 -4.04
N GLU A 90 -28.50 10.89 -2.92
CA GLU A 90 -27.74 10.34 -1.80
C GLU A 90 -28.03 8.84 -1.69
N ARG A 91 -26.99 8.04 -1.49
CA ARG A 91 -27.09 6.61 -1.26
C ARG A 91 -26.33 6.26 0.00
N THR A 92 -27.06 5.69 0.96
CA THR A 92 -26.57 5.23 2.25
C THR A 92 -26.38 3.72 2.21
N LEU A 93 -25.19 3.26 2.58
CA LEU A 93 -24.82 1.85 2.73
C LEU A 93 -24.59 1.59 4.21
N ASP A 94 -25.52 0.89 4.83
CA ASP A 94 -25.48 0.55 6.26
C ASP A 94 -25.09 -0.92 6.43
N PHE A 95 -23.91 -1.16 7.00
CA PHE A 95 -23.36 -2.48 7.28
C PHE A 95 -23.70 -2.99 8.68
N GLY A 96 -24.47 -2.23 9.47
CA GLY A 96 -24.83 -2.56 10.85
C GLY A 96 -23.61 -2.77 11.75
N ASP A 97 -23.69 -3.78 12.62
CA ASP A 97 -22.64 -4.12 13.60
C ASP A 97 -21.47 -4.93 12.99
N GLY A 98 -21.54 -5.31 11.72
CA GLY A 98 -20.52 -6.12 11.08
C GLY A 98 -21.05 -6.97 9.93
N CYS A 99 -20.39 -6.85 8.79
CA CYS A 99 -20.78 -7.48 7.53
C CYS A 99 -19.50 -7.92 6.79
N GLU A 100 -19.41 -9.22 6.47
CA GLU A 100 -18.20 -9.81 5.88
C GLU A 100 -18.18 -9.59 4.37
N LEU A 101 -17.13 -8.94 3.88
CA LEU A 101 -16.87 -8.73 2.45
C LEU A 101 -16.34 -10.03 1.80
N PRO A 102 -16.44 -10.20 0.47
CA PRO A 102 -15.93 -11.39 -0.22
C PRO A 102 -14.42 -11.64 -0.08
N ASN A 103 -13.66 -10.62 0.30
CA ASN A 103 -12.23 -10.74 0.61
C ASN A 103 -11.94 -11.18 2.07
N GLY A 104 -12.98 -11.47 2.85
CA GLY A 104 -12.92 -11.93 4.24
C GLY A 104 -12.76 -10.81 5.27
N ASN A 105 -12.68 -9.54 4.85
CA ASN A 105 -12.64 -8.40 5.78
C ASN A 105 -14.05 -8.10 6.30
N ILE A 106 -14.14 -7.72 7.57
CA ILE A 106 -15.40 -7.33 8.20
C ILE A 106 -15.51 -5.81 8.16
N VAL A 107 -16.62 -5.30 7.63
CA VAL A 107 -16.96 -3.87 7.67
C VAL A 107 -18.20 -3.62 8.51
N ALA A 108 -18.22 -2.53 9.27
CA ALA A 108 -19.36 -2.13 10.11
C ALA A 108 -19.60 -0.62 10.01
N GLY A 109 -20.78 -0.15 10.41
CA GLY A 109 -21.16 1.26 10.32
C GLY A 109 -21.66 1.65 8.92
N ILE A 110 -21.55 2.93 8.58
CA ILE A 110 -22.26 3.51 7.44
C ILE A 110 -21.29 4.23 6.50
N ILE A 111 -21.48 4.01 5.20
CA ILE A 111 -20.91 4.83 4.12
C ILE A 111 -22.05 5.60 3.44
N VAL A 112 -21.91 6.92 3.33
CA VAL A 112 -22.85 7.75 2.57
C VAL A 112 -22.15 8.28 1.34
N THR A 113 -22.75 8.04 0.18
CA THR A 113 -22.32 8.60 -1.10
C THR A 113 -23.32 9.61 -1.62
N SER A 114 -22.86 10.71 -2.21
CA SER A 114 -23.75 11.72 -2.77
C SER A 114 -23.22 12.32 -4.07
N HIS A 115 -24.12 12.62 -4.98
CA HIS A 115 -23.81 13.29 -6.25
C HIS A 115 -24.99 14.14 -6.74
N ALA A 116 -24.73 15.12 -7.60
CA ALA A 116 -25.80 15.98 -8.10
C ALA A 116 -26.69 15.27 -9.15
N VAL A 117 -28.01 15.48 -9.07
CA VAL A 117 -29.02 14.92 -10.00
C VAL A 117 -28.79 15.41 -11.43
N ASP A 118 -28.33 16.66 -11.58
CA ASP A 118 -28.08 17.32 -12.87
C ASP A 118 -26.63 17.83 -12.95
N SER A 119 -25.68 16.95 -12.61
CA SER A 119 -24.27 17.18 -12.93
C SER A 119 -24.07 16.89 -14.41
N ASN A 120 -23.68 17.90 -15.19
CA ASN A 120 -23.10 17.80 -16.54
C ASN A 120 -22.84 16.34 -16.99
N PRO A 121 -23.49 15.82 -18.06
CA PRO A 121 -23.29 14.42 -18.46
C PRO A 121 -21.83 14.07 -18.77
N ALA A 122 -20.99 15.08 -19.08
CA ALA A 122 -19.56 14.91 -19.30
C ALA A 122 -18.70 14.95 -18.03
N ARG A 123 -19.24 15.34 -16.87
CA ARG A 123 -18.53 15.44 -15.58
C ARG A 123 -19.43 15.11 -14.39
N ARG A 124 -18.99 14.18 -13.57
CA ARG A 124 -19.71 13.78 -12.34
C ARG A 124 -18.77 13.86 -11.14
N ASP A 125 -19.25 14.51 -10.09
CA ASP A 125 -18.58 14.55 -8.78
C ASP A 125 -19.36 13.68 -7.80
N ILE A 126 -18.64 12.82 -7.09
CA ILE A 126 -19.15 11.91 -6.07
C ILE A 126 -18.44 12.23 -4.77
N SER A 127 -19.20 12.52 -3.73
CA SER A 127 -18.69 12.69 -2.37
C SER A 127 -18.98 11.44 -1.56
N VAL A 128 -18.04 11.05 -0.71
CA VAL A 128 -18.13 9.89 0.17
C VAL A 128 -17.77 10.31 1.59
N THR A 129 -18.64 9.96 2.52
CA THR A 129 -18.48 10.24 3.96
C THR A 129 -18.77 8.98 4.77
N PHE A 130 -18.30 8.98 6.01
CA PHE A 130 -18.34 7.83 6.90
C PHE A 130 -19.07 8.19 8.20
N ASP A 131 -19.91 7.30 8.71
CA ASP A 131 -20.50 7.39 10.05
C ASP A 131 -20.22 6.07 10.80
N ASN A 132 -19.35 6.16 11.82
CA ASN A 132 -18.85 5.04 12.61
C ASN A 132 -18.38 3.85 11.74
N PHE A 133 -17.85 4.14 10.55
CA PHE A 133 -17.43 3.10 9.63
C PHE A 133 -16.11 2.46 10.09
N THR A 134 -16.08 1.13 10.11
CA THR A 134 -14.87 0.37 10.47
C THR A 134 -14.57 -0.70 9.44
N ARG A 135 -13.28 -1.05 9.30
CA ARG A 135 -12.81 -2.26 8.62
C ARG A 135 -11.90 -3.03 9.56
N ASN A 136 -12.26 -4.27 9.89
CA ASN A 136 -11.57 -5.10 10.88
C ASN A 136 -11.27 -4.33 12.18
N ASP A 137 -12.30 -3.66 12.71
CA ASP A 137 -12.24 -2.82 13.91
C ASP A 137 -11.33 -1.58 13.83
N VAL A 138 -10.78 -1.28 12.65
CA VAL A 138 -10.08 -0.02 12.40
C VAL A 138 -11.12 1.02 12.01
N LEU A 139 -11.24 2.10 12.77
CA LEU A 139 -12.18 3.20 12.52
C LEU A 139 -11.66 4.12 11.41
N ILE A 140 -12.54 4.50 10.49
CA ILE A 140 -12.25 5.41 9.39
C ILE A 140 -13.14 6.65 9.50
N GLU A 141 -12.49 7.81 9.50
CA GLU A 141 -13.13 9.12 9.54
C GLU A 141 -12.59 10.00 8.41
N GLY A 142 -13.33 11.06 8.07
CA GLY A 142 -12.94 12.03 7.05
C GLY A 142 -13.75 11.88 5.76
N THR A 143 -13.10 12.14 4.62
CA THR A 143 -13.77 12.28 3.32
C THR A 143 -13.00 11.60 2.20
N ARG A 144 -13.76 11.13 1.22
CA ARG A 144 -13.26 10.73 -0.10
C ARG A 144 -14.12 11.38 -1.17
N SER A 145 -13.53 11.75 -2.30
CA SER A 145 -14.27 12.21 -3.47
C SER A 145 -13.77 11.55 -4.74
N ILE A 146 -14.68 11.41 -5.70
CA ILE A 146 -14.37 10.88 -7.04
C ILE A 146 -14.98 11.83 -8.06
N GLU A 147 -14.13 12.42 -8.89
CA GLU A 147 -14.52 13.14 -10.08
C GLU A 147 -14.35 12.21 -11.29
N ARG A 148 -15.35 12.13 -12.14
CA ARG A 148 -15.27 11.43 -13.43
C ARG A 148 -15.56 12.38 -14.56
N VAL A 149 -14.73 12.34 -15.60
CA VAL A 149 -14.95 13.08 -16.85
C VAL A 149 -14.96 12.12 -18.03
N LEU A 150 -15.85 12.36 -18.99
CA LEU A 150 -15.92 11.56 -20.22
C LEU A 150 -14.75 11.82 -21.16
N ALA A 151 -14.17 13.03 -21.10
CA ALA A 151 -13.01 13.43 -21.87
C ALA A 151 -12.22 14.47 -21.09
N ASN A 152 -10.95 14.17 -20.82
CA ASN A 152 -9.95 15.11 -20.32
C ASN A 152 -9.37 15.93 -21.50
N ASP A 153 -8.32 16.72 -21.25
CA ASP A 153 -7.66 17.53 -22.29
C ASP A 153 -7.07 16.71 -23.45
N ALA A 154 -6.75 15.43 -23.20
CA ALA A 154 -6.29 14.48 -24.22
C ALA A 154 -7.45 13.76 -24.95
N GLY A 155 -8.70 14.03 -24.57
CA GLY A 155 -9.89 13.38 -25.11
C GLY A 155 -10.20 12.01 -24.48
N ASN A 156 -9.48 11.62 -23.44
CA ASN A 156 -9.63 10.32 -22.79
C ASN A 156 -10.57 10.40 -21.57
N PRO A 157 -11.37 9.36 -21.29
CA PRO A 157 -12.08 9.27 -20.02
C PRO A 157 -11.11 9.22 -18.85
N GLN A 158 -11.46 9.89 -17.75
CA GLN A 158 -10.61 9.98 -16.59
C GLN A 158 -11.42 9.95 -15.31
N SER A 159 -10.88 9.28 -14.29
CA SER A 159 -11.37 9.31 -12.91
C SER A 159 -10.29 9.87 -12.00
N THR A 160 -10.64 10.87 -11.21
CA THR A 160 -9.78 11.49 -10.19
C THR A 160 -10.36 11.19 -8.82
N ALA A 161 -9.68 10.38 -8.02
CA ALA A 161 -10.06 10.11 -6.64
C ALA A 161 -9.18 10.93 -5.69
N GLN A 162 -9.78 11.53 -4.67
CA GLN A 162 -9.09 12.24 -3.60
C GLN A 162 -9.51 11.66 -2.25
N VAL A 163 -8.57 11.57 -1.33
CA VAL A 163 -8.80 11.11 0.03
C VAL A 163 -8.20 12.09 1.02
N ALA A 164 -8.94 12.34 2.10
CA ALA A 164 -8.49 13.03 3.29
C ALA A 164 -9.14 12.32 4.48
N MET A 165 -8.44 11.32 5.03
CA MET A 165 -8.99 10.39 6.00
C MET A 165 -8.13 10.33 7.27
N GLN A 166 -8.76 10.06 8.40
CA GLN A 166 -8.12 9.64 9.64
C GLN A 166 -8.48 8.18 9.90
N VAL A 167 -7.49 7.41 10.33
CA VAL A 167 -7.61 5.99 10.65
C VAL A 167 -7.20 5.79 12.10
N THR A 168 -8.05 5.10 12.87
CA THR A 168 -7.84 4.86 14.31
C THR A 168 -7.91 3.36 14.60
N TRP A 169 -6.83 2.80 15.14
CA TRP A 169 -6.76 1.39 15.53
C TRP A 169 -7.28 1.17 16.96
N GLN A 170 -7.57 -0.08 17.31
CA GLN A 170 -8.08 -0.47 18.64
C GLN A 170 -7.17 -0.08 19.81
N ASP A 171 -5.86 0.02 19.58
CA ASP A 171 -4.88 0.48 20.58
C ASP A 171 -4.93 2.00 20.83
N GLY A 172 -5.85 2.71 20.15
CA GLY A 172 -6.02 4.16 20.21
C GLY A 172 -5.03 4.93 19.37
N THR A 173 -4.17 4.24 18.61
CA THR A 173 -3.23 4.91 17.71
C THR A 173 -3.96 5.45 16.48
N THR A 174 -3.44 6.54 15.91
CA THR A 174 -4.07 7.22 14.77
C THR A 174 -3.06 7.51 13.65
N ALA A 175 -3.54 7.55 12.41
CA ALA A 175 -2.81 8.08 11.27
C ALA A 175 -3.75 8.89 10.37
N THR A 176 -3.21 9.88 9.67
CA THR A 176 -3.95 10.63 8.64
C THR A 176 -3.41 10.29 7.26
N ARG A 177 -4.30 10.24 6.27
CA ARG A 177 -3.99 9.97 4.86
C ARG A 177 -4.56 11.07 3.99
N GLU A 178 -3.70 11.73 3.23
CA GLU A 178 -4.09 12.69 2.20
C GLU A 178 -3.50 12.26 0.87
N GLY A 179 -4.32 12.21 -0.18
CA GLY A 179 -3.83 11.77 -1.48
C GLY A 179 -4.77 12.02 -2.63
N ILE A 180 -4.20 11.95 -3.82
CA ILE A 180 -4.89 12.05 -5.10
C ILE A 180 -4.42 10.91 -6.00
N ARG A 181 -5.36 10.26 -6.68
CA ARG A 181 -5.09 9.23 -7.68
C ARG A 181 -5.90 9.54 -8.93
N ILE A 182 -5.22 9.70 -10.05
CA ILE A 182 -5.82 9.92 -11.36
C ILE A 182 -5.65 8.62 -12.16
N ARG A 183 -6.76 8.14 -12.73
CA ARG A 183 -6.79 6.98 -13.61
C ARG A 183 -7.40 7.41 -14.94
N GLU A 184 -6.58 7.42 -15.97
CA GLU A 184 -6.94 7.80 -17.33
C GLU A 184 -7.05 6.53 -18.21
N TRP A 185 -8.11 6.44 -19.01
CA TRP A 185 -8.33 5.33 -19.95
C TRP A 185 -7.70 5.67 -21.30
N ILE A 186 -6.49 5.20 -21.54
CA ILE A 186 -5.64 5.62 -22.67
C ILE A 186 -5.77 4.74 -23.91
N GLU A 187 -6.22 3.48 -23.77
CA GLU A 187 -6.46 2.56 -24.90
C GLU A 187 -7.68 1.67 -24.62
N GLY A 188 -8.37 1.23 -25.68
CA GLY A 188 -9.55 0.35 -25.59
C GLY A 188 -10.88 1.07 -25.31
N PHE A 189 -10.87 2.36 -24.97
CA PHE A 189 -12.12 3.08 -24.74
C PHE A 189 -12.99 3.11 -26.01
N GLY A 190 -14.25 2.67 -25.85
CA GLY A 190 -15.21 2.57 -26.95
C GLY A 190 -15.07 1.32 -27.83
N SER A 191 -14.09 0.44 -27.59
CA SER A 191 -13.94 -0.83 -28.32
C SER A 191 -15.06 -1.83 -27.97
N GLY A 192 -15.58 -1.75 -26.74
CA GLY A 192 -16.50 -2.74 -26.16
C GLY A 192 -15.81 -4.05 -25.73
N VAL A 193 -14.48 -4.13 -25.83
CA VAL A 193 -13.69 -5.30 -25.46
C VAL A 193 -12.97 -5.01 -24.16
N TRP A 194 -13.28 -5.75 -23.10
CA TRP A 194 -12.67 -5.47 -21.78
C TRP A 194 -11.14 -5.67 -21.76
N SER A 195 -10.64 -6.64 -22.54
CA SER A 195 -9.23 -7.05 -22.53
C SER A 195 -8.28 -6.08 -23.22
N ASP A 196 -8.77 -5.22 -24.14
CA ASP A 196 -7.89 -4.24 -24.82
C ASP A 196 -7.74 -2.92 -24.05
N ASN A 197 -8.36 -2.85 -22.87
CA ASN A 197 -8.32 -1.65 -22.05
C ASN A 197 -6.97 -1.45 -21.38
N VAL A 198 -6.46 -0.23 -21.51
CA VAL A 198 -5.25 0.19 -20.82
C VAL A 198 -5.46 1.51 -20.10
N PHE A 199 -4.95 1.56 -18.87
CA PHE A 199 -5.05 2.72 -17.99
C PHE A 199 -3.68 3.27 -17.64
N SER A 200 -3.57 4.60 -17.68
CA SER A 200 -2.47 5.36 -17.09
C SER A 200 -2.87 5.82 -15.71
N ILE A 201 -2.03 5.57 -14.71
CA ILE A 201 -2.29 5.95 -13.32
C ILE A 201 -1.20 6.91 -12.86
N THR A 202 -1.61 8.06 -12.34
CA THR A 202 -0.73 9.04 -11.70
C THR A 202 -1.32 9.44 -10.36
N GLY A 203 -0.53 10.10 -9.52
CA GLY A 203 -0.99 10.51 -8.22
C GLY A 203 0.10 10.53 -7.17
N SER A 204 -0.30 10.95 -5.99
CA SER A 204 0.54 10.97 -4.80
C SER A 204 -0.32 10.77 -3.57
N VAL A 205 0.30 10.23 -2.54
CA VAL A 205 -0.36 10.02 -1.26
C VAL A 205 0.64 10.12 -0.13
N THR A 206 0.20 10.72 0.98
CA THR A 206 0.99 10.92 2.19
C THR A 206 0.21 10.36 3.37
N THR A 207 0.85 9.49 4.13
CA THR A 207 0.41 8.98 5.43
C THR A 207 1.22 9.67 6.52
N THR A 208 0.57 10.30 7.48
CA THR A 208 1.22 10.84 8.69
C THR A 208 0.79 10.02 9.90
N GLY A 209 1.77 9.36 10.51
CA GLY A 209 1.56 8.57 11.72
C GLY A 209 1.75 9.40 13.00
N ILE A 210 1.75 8.70 14.13
CA ILE A 210 2.02 9.29 15.45
C ILE A 210 3.45 9.83 15.49
N LEU A 211 3.63 10.92 16.25
CA LEU A 211 4.90 11.64 16.41
C LEU A 211 5.38 12.36 15.14
N GLY A 212 4.51 12.49 14.12
CA GLY A 212 4.79 13.27 12.91
C GLY A 212 5.63 12.54 11.86
N ASN A 213 5.87 11.24 12.02
CA ASN A 213 6.54 10.45 10.98
C ASN A 213 5.66 10.36 9.74
N THR A 214 6.25 10.56 8.57
CA THR A 214 5.53 10.54 7.30
C THR A 214 6.03 9.44 6.39
N TYR A 215 5.09 8.76 5.74
CA TYR A 215 5.33 7.93 4.57
C TYR A 215 4.65 8.58 3.39
N ALA A 216 5.33 8.72 2.25
CA ALA A 216 4.69 9.19 1.03
C ALA A 216 5.01 8.28 -0.15
N ALA A 217 4.06 8.17 -1.07
CA ALA A 217 4.22 7.51 -2.34
C ALA A 217 3.84 8.49 -3.45
N ILE A 218 4.76 8.73 -4.39
CA ILE A 218 4.56 9.65 -5.51
C ILE A 218 4.86 8.90 -6.80
N ILE A 219 3.90 8.85 -7.71
CA ILE A 219 4.12 8.27 -9.03
C ILE A 219 4.92 9.28 -9.86
N THR A 220 6.21 8.99 -10.10
CA THR A 220 7.14 9.86 -10.84
C THR A 220 7.13 9.56 -12.33
N THR A 221 6.81 8.32 -12.71
CA THR A 221 6.52 7.91 -14.08
C THR A 221 5.16 7.22 -14.09
N PRO A 222 4.19 7.64 -14.93
CA PRO A 222 2.84 7.08 -14.93
C PRO A 222 2.84 5.55 -14.96
N LEU A 223 2.03 4.95 -14.10
CA LEU A 223 1.90 3.49 -14.05
C LEU A 223 0.97 3.04 -15.18
N ARG A 224 1.39 2.03 -15.93
CA ARG A 224 0.58 1.42 -16.99
C ARG A 224 -0.09 0.15 -16.47
N ARG A 225 -1.42 0.13 -16.50
CA ARG A 225 -2.24 -1.03 -16.13
C ARG A 225 -3.02 -1.54 -17.33
N GLU A 226 -2.64 -2.70 -17.84
CA GLU A 226 -3.33 -3.37 -18.95
C GLU A 226 -4.29 -4.41 -18.39
N MET A 227 -5.58 -4.39 -18.75
CA MET A 227 -6.58 -5.25 -18.09
C MET A 227 -6.31 -6.75 -18.25
N VAL A 228 -5.62 -7.16 -19.32
CA VAL A 228 -5.17 -8.55 -19.55
C VAL A 228 -4.08 -9.01 -18.60
N CYS A 229 -3.33 -8.09 -18.00
CA CYS A 229 -2.30 -8.42 -17.03
C CYS A 229 -2.86 -8.29 -15.61
N ALA A 230 -2.42 -9.15 -14.69
CA ALA A 230 -2.75 -8.98 -13.27
C ALA A 230 -1.97 -7.79 -12.65
N PHE A 231 -0.76 -7.56 -13.14
CA PHE A 231 0.23 -6.63 -12.57
C PHE A 231 0.32 -5.30 -13.33
N ILE A 232 1.02 -4.34 -12.72
CA ILE A 232 1.43 -3.10 -13.38
C ILE A 232 2.62 -3.43 -14.29
N VAL A 233 2.51 -3.10 -15.58
CA VAL A 233 3.51 -3.51 -16.58
C VAL A 233 4.66 -2.52 -16.73
N SER A 234 4.47 -1.26 -16.33
CA SER A 234 5.51 -0.24 -16.32
C SER A 234 5.17 0.97 -15.45
N GLY A 235 6.21 1.76 -15.13
CA GLY A 235 6.11 3.01 -14.37
C GLY A 235 6.97 3.00 -13.11
N THR A 236 7.07 4.14 -12.41
CA THR A 236 7.93 4.26 -11.22
C THR A 236 7.20 5.04 -10.13
N ILE A 237 7.32 4.53 -8.90
CA ILE A 237 6.85 5.17 -7.68
C ILE A 237 8.07 5.53 -6.85
N GLU A 238 8.18 6.79 -6.43
CA GLU A 238 9.07 7.20 -5.36
C GLU A 238 8.36 7.00 -4.02
N LEU A 239 8.99 6.24 -3.13
CA LEU A 239 8.55 5.99 -1.78
C LEU A 239 9.47 6.74 -0.83
N SER A 240 8.91 7.58 0.02
CA SER A 240 9.66 8.30 1.04
C SER A 240 9.20 7.93 2.45
N ARG A 241 10.16 7.85 3.36
CA ARG A 241 9.95 7.75 4.79
C ARG A 241 10.78 8.83 5.47
N ASN A 242 10.11 9.85 5.98
CA ASN A 242 10.75 11.08 6.44
C ASN A 242 11.74 11.60 5.37
N ASP A 243 13.03 11.72 5.69
CA ASP A 243 14.06 12.22 4.77
C ASP A 243 14.67 11.14 3.85
N ASN A 244 14.31 9.87 4.01
CA ASN A 244 14.84 8.78 3.20
C ASN A 244 13.91 8.46 2.02
N THR A 245 14.46 8.39 0.81
CA THR A 245 13.71 8.11 -0.42
C THR A 245 14.26 6.89 -1.14
N GLY A 246 13.39 6.02 -1.63
CA GLY A 246 13.73 4.97 -2.59
C GLY A 246 12.69 4.89 -3.70
N THR A 247 12.95 4.07 -4.72
CA THR A 247 12.07 3.96 -5.88
C THR A 247 11.66 2.51 -6.11
N LEU A 248 10.38 2.31 -6.40
CA LEU A 248 9.82 1.07 -6.88
C LEU A 248 9.50 1.22 -8.36
N SER A 249 10.26 0.53 -9.22
CA SER A 249 10.08 0.57 -10.67
C SER A 249 9.46 -0.73 -11.16
N TYR A 250 8.41 -0.59 -11.96
CA TYR A 250 7.82 -1.66 -12.75
C TYR A 250 8.51 -1.68 -14.11
N GLY A 251 8.59 -2.86 -14.74
CA GLY A 251 9.38 -3.10 -15.95
C GLY A 251 9.00 -2.24 -17.18
N GLU A 252 9.39 -2.68 -18.36
CA GLU A 252 9.23 -1.90 -19.60
C GLU A 252 8.02 -2.34 -20.44
N GLY A 253 6.99 -2.90 -19.81
CA GLY A 253 5.76 -3.37 -20.48
C GLY A 253 5.54 -4.88 -20.49
N SER A 254 6.44 -5.67 -19.90
CA SER A 254 6.23 -7.11 -19.72
C SER A 254 5.15 -7.37 -18.67
N CYS A 255 4.26 -8.34 -18.95
CA CYS A 255 3.35 -8.84 -17.92
C CYS A 255 4.06 -9.92 -17.10
N ASP A 256 4.81 -9.47 -16.10
CA ASP A 256 5.42 -10.31 -15.08
C ASP A 256 5.00 -9.83 -13.69
N ASN A 257 5.34 -10.60 -12.66
CA ASN A 257 5.06 -10.26 -11.28
C ASN A 257 6.27 -9.63 -10.60
N GLU A 258 7.15 -8.95 -11.35
CA GLU A 258 8.39 -8.38 -10.81
C GLU A 258 8.30 -6.86 -10.66
N ALA A 259 8.85 -6.34 -9.58
CA ALA A 259 9.13 -4.93 -9.40
C ALA A 259 10.56 -4.77 -8.83
N VAL A 260 11.25 -3.69 -9.19
CA VAL A 260 12.61 -3.43 -8.70
C VAL A 260 12.56 -2.32 -7.67
N TRP A 261 12.87 -2.67 -6.42
CA TRP A 261 13.11 -1.70 -5.36
C TRP A 261 14.55 -1.21 -5.42
N THR A 262 14.73 0.10 -5.41
CA THR A 262 16.03 0.77 -5.25
C THR A 262 16.01 1.57 -3.96
N ASN A 263 16.87 1.21 -3.02
CA ASN A 263 16.94 1.85 -1.72
C ASN A 263 17.66 3.22 -1.79
N PRO A 264 17.65 4.03 -0.70
CA PRO A 264 18.31 5.34 -0.69
C PRO A 264 19.82 5.31 -0.98
N ASN A 265 20.46 4.15 -0.80
CA ASN A 265 21.90 3.96 -1.06
C ASN A 265 22.18 3.51 -2.51
N GLY A 266 21.14 3.34 -3.34
CA GLY A 266 21.25 2.90 -4.73
C GLY A 266 21.34 1.38 -4.92
N ASN A 267 21.18 0.59 -3.86
CA ASN A 267 21.14 -0.88 -3.97
C ASN A 267 19.77 -1.31 -4.48
N THR A 268 19.75 -2.27 -5.40
CA THR A 268 18.53 -2.80 -6.00
C THR A 268 18.15 -4.17 -5.46
N THR A 269 16.86 -4.46 -5.40
CA THR A 269 16.32 -5.77 -5.04
C THR A 269 15.05 -6.02 -5.84
N THR A 270 14.95 -7.19 -6.47
CA THR A 270 13.72 -7.63 -7.13
C THR A 270 12.71 -8.09 -6.08
N ILE A 271 11.51 -7.53 -6.16
CA ILE A 271 10.33 -7.89 -5.38
C ILE A 271 9.40 -8.68 -6.31
N TYR A 272 8.94 -9.82 -5.84
CA TYR A 272 7.90 -10.60 -6.49
C TYR A 272 6.54 -10.22 -5.90
N LEU A 273 5.62 -9.83 -6.76
CA LEU A 273 4.26 -9.45 -6.45
C LEU A 273 3.40 -10.72 -6.35
N ASP A 274 2.56 -10.79 -5.33
CA ASP A 274 1.61 -11.88 -5.06
C ASP A 274 0.16 -11.43 -5.31
#